data_AF-A0A090M037-F1
#
_entry.id   AF-A0A090M037-F1
#
_cell.length_a   1.000
_cell.length_b   1.000
_cell.length_c   1.000
_cell.angle_alpha   90.00
_cell.angle_beta   90.00
_cell.angle_gamma   90.00
#
_symmetry.space_group_name_H-M   'P 1'
#
loop_
_entity.id
_entity.type
_entity.pdbx_description
1 polymer ?
#
loop_
_entity_poly.entity_id
_entity_poly.type
_entity_poly.pdbx_seq_one_letter_code
_entity_poly.pdbx_strand_id
1 'polypeptide(L)'
;MGLSRFASRVVRETLGAVRTAQMRCEHGYLASRKIPSARGAAERLVRATAGARGEGRGTGSTPRAANGFSAHAVSAGDVVEDGGPINPFMIVDDELRAIGERMRRAVTSDIPALSTASEYFFKLGAEGKRMRPTVLMLMASAMTTGISTNAARGGWREADHAPAHEAPDDVRRRQQRLAEIAEMIHVASLLHDDVLDNAATRRGLRALNLEVGNKLAILAGDFLLARASVTLASLRNTEVIELLSRVLEHLVAGEVMQMTAKPESLSSMEHYVKKTYYKTASLIANSSKAIALLGGHGEKSADLAYDYGKNLGLAFQFQDDVLDFIGSESILGKPTLGDLKEGIATAPVLFAVEEFPELQELVERRFKHSGDVQRAHELVKKSKGIARTQELAREHRDLAIAAIDALPVSESSYANKCRRALKELARRSVERSK
;
A
#
# COMPACT_ATOMS: atom_id res chain seq x y z
N MET A 1 28.98 40.11 -14.06
CA MET A 1 27.78 39.86 -14.89
C MET A 1 27.61 38.40 -15.38
N GLY A 2 28.55 37.47 -15.14
CA GLY A 2 28.46 36.09 -15.66
C GLY A 2 27.62 35.09 -14.83
N LEU A 3 27.68 35.14 -13.49
CA LEU A 3 27.02 34.17 -12.59
C LEU A 3 25.48 34.23 -12.63
N SER A 4 24.90 35.42 -12.72
CA SER A 4 23.44 35.60 -12.81
C SER A 4 22.86 35.05 -14.12
N ARG A 5 23.61 35.16 -15.23
CA ARG A 5 23.19 34.61 -16.53
C ARG A 5 23.28 33.08 -16.57
N PHE A 6 24.24 32.48 -15.87
CA PHE A 6 24.37 31.03 -15.76
C PHE A 6 23.24 30.43 -14.91
N ALA A 7 22.96 30.99 -13.73
CA ALA A 7 21.85 30.55 -12.88
C ALA A 7 20.48 30.69 -13.57
N SER A 8 20.25 31.79 -14.29
CA SER A 8 18.99 32.00 -15.03
C SER A 8 18.84 31.04 -16.22
N ARG A 9 19.94 30.56 -16.79
CA ARG A 9 19.93 29.57 -17.88
C ARG A 9 19.64 28.17 -17.35
N VAL A 10 20.28 27.76 -16.25
CA VAL A 10 20.02 26.47 -15.59
C VAL A 10 18.57 26.38 -15.12
N VAL A 11 18.03 27.43 -14.49
CA VAL A 11 16.62 27.44 -14.06
C VAL A 11 15.65 27.32 -15.24
N ARG A 12 15.93 27.96 -16.38
CA ARG A 12 15.08 27.83 -17.59
C ARG A 12 15.18 26.45 -18.22
N GLU A 13 16.36 25.87 -18.29
CA GLU A 13 16.57 24.52 -18.85
C GLU A 13 15.90 23.45 -17.96
N THR A 14 15.99 23.57 -16.63
CA THR A 14 15.32 22.69 -15.67
C THR A 14 13.78 22.83 -15.72
N LEU A 15 13.25 24.05 -15.78
CA LEU A 15 11.80 24.28 -15.91
C LEU A 15 11.25 23.81 -17.27
N GLY A 16 12.05 23.90 -18.34
CA GLY A 16 11.72 23.35 -19.65
C GLY A 16 11.65 21.83 -19.66
N ALA A 17 12.60 21.16 -19.00
CA ALA A 17 12.61 19.70 -18.85
C ALA A 17 11.42 19.21 -18.02
N VAL A 18 11.10 19.88 -16.90
CA VAL A 18 9.94 19.55 -16.05
C VAL A 18 8.62 19.72 -16.80
N ARG A 19 8.43 20.80 -17.57
CA ARG A 19 7.23 21.00 -18.40
C ARG A 19 7.09 19.94 -19.49
N THR A 20 8.20 19.51 -20.08
CA THR A 20 8.19 18.48 -21.13
C THR A 20 7.87 17.09 -20.55
N ALA A 21 8.38 16.77 -19.35
CA ALA A 21 8.03 15.56 -18.63
C ALA A 21 6.55 15.56 -18.19
N GLN A 22 6.05 16.71 -17.72
CA GLN A 22 4.64 16.87 -17.32
C GLN A 22 3.68 16.74 -18.50
N MET A 23 3.98 17.32 -19.67
CA MET A 23 3.16 17.15 -20.89
C MET A 23 3.16 15.72 -21.43
N ARG A 24 4.29 14.99 -21.34
CA ARG A 24 4.35 13.55 -21.69
C ARG A 24 3.53 12.69 -20.73
N CYS A 25 3.52 13.05 -19.44
CA CYS A 25 2.72 12.39 -18.42
C CYS A 25 1.21 12.64 -18.61
N GLU A 26 0.80 13.87 -18.92
CA GLU A 26 -0.60 14.23 -19.18
C GLU A 26 -1.16 13.57 -20.45
N HIS A 27 -0.36 13.45 -21.52
CA HIS A 27 -0.79 12.74 -22.74
C HIS A 27 -0.90 11.22 -22.54
N GLY A 28 -0.02 10.60 -21.73
CA GLY A 28 -0.15 9.19 -21.33
C GLY A 28 -1.37 8.94 -20.43
N TYR A 29 -1.72 9.91 -19.59
CA TYR A 29 -2.84 9.82 -18.66
C TYR A 29 -4.21 10.05 -19.32
N LEU A 30 -4.29 10.88 -20.37
CA LEU A 30 -5.55 11.12 -21.10
C LEU A 30 -5.89 9.99 -22.09
N ALA A 31 -4.91 9.26 -22.61
CA ALA A 31 -5.13 8.14 -23.54
C ALA A 31 -5.76 6.89 -22.89
N SER A 32 -5.79 6.80 -21.55
CA SER A 32 -6.33 5.66 -20.79
C SER A 32 -7.79 5.83 -20.34
N ARG A 33 -8.46 6.95 -20.71
CA ARG A 33 -9.90 7.15 -20.43
C ARG A 33 -10.81 6.42 -21.42
N LYS A 34 -10.96 5.12 -21.20
CA LYS A 34 -12.26 4.43 -21.28
C LYS A 34 -12.27 3.40 -20.17
N ILE A 35 -12.81 3.76 -19.01
CA ILE A 35 -13.18 2.77 -17.99
C ILE A 35 -14.37 2.01 -18.58
N PRO A 36 -14.23 0.75 -19.02
CA PRO A 36 -15.40 -0.05 -19.36
C PRO A 36 -16.08 -0.38 -18.04
N SER A 37 -17.41 -0.30 -17.97
CA SER A 37 -18.15 -0.82 -16.80
C SER A 37 -17.62 -2.21 -16.46
N ALA A 38 -17.29 -2.47 -15.19
CA ALA A 38 -16.66 -3.73 -14.73
C ALA A 38 -17.38 -5.00 -15.23
N ARG A 39 -18.70 -4.91 -15.45
CA ARG A 39 -19.55 -5.94 -16.06
C ARG A 39 -19.06 -6.41 -17.45
N GLY A 40 -18.57 -5.50 -18.29
CA GLY A 40 -18.11 -5.81 -19.65
C GLY A 40 -16.73 -6.45 -19.73
N ALA A 41 -15.89 -6.32 -18.69
CA ALA A 41 -14.60 -7.00 -18.62
C ALA A 41 -14.77 -8.47 -18.20
N ALA A 42 -15.67 -8.74 -17.26
CA ALA A 42 -16.00 -10.09 -16.80
C ALA A 42 -16.66 -10.95 -17.90
N GLU A 43 -17.60 -10.39 -18.67
CA GLU A 43 -18.27 -11.11 -19.76
C GLU A 43 -17.33 -11.50 -20.91
N ARG A 44 -16.29 -10.68 -21.19
CA ARG A 44 -15.28 -11.00 -22.20
C ARG A 44 -14.35 -12.14 -21.78
N LEU A 45 -14.05 -12.25 -20.48
CA LEU A 45 -13.22 -13.33 -19.95
C LEU A 45 -13.97 -14.67 -19.91
N VAL A 46 -15.29 -14.65 -19.62
CA VAL A 46 -16.14 -15.85 -19.58
C VAL A 46 -16.44 -16.39 -21.00
N ARG A 47 -16.57 -15.53 -22.01
CA ARG A 47 -16.71 -15.99 -23.41
C ARG A 47 -15.43 -16.61 -23.98
N ALA A 48 -14.26 -16.16 -23.55
CA ALA A 48 -12.98 -16.71 -24.02
C ALA A 48 -12.73 -18.14 -23.50
N THR A 49 -13.29 -18.50 -22.34
CA THR A 49 -13.16 -19.85 -21.76
C THR A 49 -14.26 -20.82 -22.21
N ALA A 50 -15.42 -20.31 -22.65
CA ALA A 50 -16.52 -21.13 -23.17
C ALA A 50 -16.34 -21.60 -24.63
N GLY A 51 -15.43 -20.99 -25.40
CA GLY A 51 -15.20 -21.31 -26.82
C GLY A 51 -14.27 -22.50 -27.12
N ALA A 52 -13.73 -23.17 -26.10
CA ALA A 52 -12.68 -24.20 -26.27
C ALA A 52 -13.14 -25.62 -25.88
N ARG A 53 -14.44 -25.94 -26.00
CA ARG A 53 -14.93 -27.32 -25.89
C ARG A 53 -15.99 -27.62 -26.94
N GLY A 54 -15.58 -28.40 -27.94
CA GLY A 54 -16.51 -29.12 -28.81
C GLY A 54 -16.00 -29.21 -30.24
N GLU A 55 -15.24 -30.27 -30.55
CA GLU A 55 -15.44 -31.11 -31.74
C GLU A 55 -14.40 -32.24 -31.77
N GLY A 56 -14.89 -33.48 -31.86
CA GLY A 56 -14.07 -34.68 -31.90
C GLY A 56 -14.94 -35.93 -31.84
N ARG A 57 -15.62 -36.21 -32.96
CA ARG A 57 -16.36 -37.46 -33.22
C ARG A 57 -15.42 -38.65 -33.17
N GLY A 58 -15.88 -39.75 -32.57
CA GLY A 58 -15.11 -40.97 -32.38
C GLY A 58 -15.11 -41.95 -33.55
N THR A 59 -14.38 -43.03 -33.33
CA THR A 59 -14.57 -44.37 -33.91
C THR A 59 -14.00 -45.38 -32.91
N GLY A 60 -14.67 -46.54 -32.80
CA GLY A 60 -14.48 -47.49 -31.72
C GLY A 60 -13.39 -48.53 -31.93
N SER A 61 -13.08 -49.26 -30.85
CA SER A 61 -12.93 -50.72 -30.77
C SER A 61 -12.06 -51.10 -29.56
N THR A 62 -12.52 -52.08 -28.80
CA THR A 62 -11.77 -52.90 -27.83
C THR A 62 -11.98 -54.37 -28.26
N PRO A 63 -11.33 -55.40 -27.66
CA PRO A 63 -10.13 -55.44 -26.80
C PRO A 63 -9.11 -56.55 -27.20
N ARG A 64 -7.88 -56.54 -26.66
CA ARG A 64 -7.23 -57.74 -26.05
C ARG A 64 -5.85 -57.45 -25.44
N ALA A 65 -5.56 -58.19 -24.37
CA ALA A 65 -4.38 -58.16 -23.51
C ALA A 65 -3.12 -58.82 -24.09
N ALA A 66 -1.93 -58.38 -23.67
CA ALA A 66 -0.88 -59.22 -23.05
C ALA A 66 0.44 -58.43 -22.82
N ASN A 67 0.96 -58.58 -21.59
CA ASN A 67 2.36 -58.63 -21.14
C ASN A 67 3.37 -57.52 -21.53
N GLY A 68 3.71 -56.73 -20.50
CA GLY A 68 5.01 -56.83 -19.84
C GLY A 68 6.17 -56.06 -20.44
N PHE A 69 6.52 -54.91 -19.84
CA PHE A 69 7.91 -54.55 -19.56
C PHE A 69 7.93 -53.54 -18.41
N SER A 70 8.61 -53.92 -17.34
CA SER A 70 8.87 -53.09 -16.15
C SER A 70 9.90 -52.01 -16.51
N ALA A 71 9.54 -50.74 -16.31
CA ALA A 71 10.48 -49.64 -16.22
C ALA A 71 10.19 -48.91 -14.92
N HIS A 72 11.18 -48.88 -14.02
CA HIS A 72 11.11 -48.22 -12.74
C HIS A 72 10.77 -46.73 -12.90
N ALA A 73 9.51 -46.38 -12.65
CA ALA A 73 9.10 -45.01 -12.38
C ALA A 73 9.54 -44.68 -10.96
N VAL A 74 10.55 -43.81 -10.84
CA VAL A 74 10.84 -43.09 -9.61
C VAL A 74 9.61 -42.24 -9.33
N SER A 75 8.87 -42.61 -8.28
CA SER A 75 7.73 -41.84 -7.78
C SER A 75 8.18 -40.42 -7.54
N ALA A 76 7.69 -39.48 -8.34
CA ALA A 76 7.67 -38.08 -7.98
C ALA A 76 6.97 -38.01 -6.62
N GLY A 77 7.72 -37.67 -5.57
CA GLY A 77 7.15 -37.48 -4.26
C GLY A 77 6.10 -36.39 -4.36
N ASP A 78 4.88 -36.73 -3.97
CA ASP A 78 3.79 -35.78 -3.77
C ASP A 78 4.31 -34.61 -2.94
N VAL A 79 4.46 -33.45 -3.56
CA VAL A 79 4.62 -32.19 -2.84
C VAL A 79 3.29 -31.95 -2.18
N VAL A 80 3.17 -32.39 -0.92
CA VAL A 80 2.06 -32.02 -0.05
C VAL A 80 2.06 -30.50 0.01
N GLU A 81 1.14 -29.86 -0.73
CA GLU A 81 0.84 -28.46 -0.52
C GLU A 81 0.39 -28.33 0.94
N ASP A 82 1.22 -27.66 1.74
CA ASP A 82 0.89 -27.31 3.12
C ASP A 82 -0.32 -26.37 3.09
N GLY A 83 -1.52 -26.96 3.11
CA GLY A 83 -2.83 -26.34 3.05
C GLY A 83 -3.26 -25.71 4.38
N GLY A 84 -2.35 -25.64 5.35
CA GLY A 84 -2.60 -25.00 6.64
C GLY A 84 -2.84 -23.49 6.54
N PRO A 85 -3.45 -22.90 7.58
CA PRO A 85 -3.63 -21.46 7.67
C PRO A 85 -2.27 -20.73 7.64
N ILE A 86 -2.09 -19.84 6.66
CA ILE A 86 -0.87 -19.04 6.54
C ILE A 86 -0.99 -17.79 7.41
N ASN A 87 0.03 -17.51 8.22
CA ASN A 87 0.20 -16.21 8.85
C ASN A 87 1.26 -15.40 8.07
N PRO A 88 0.86 -14.37 7.30
CA PRO A 88 1.79 -13.59 6.48
C PRO A 88 2.93 -12.94 7.28
N PHE A 89 2.66 -12.52 8.51
CA PHE A 89 3.64 -11.85 9.37
C PHE A 89 4.74 -12.80 9.84
N MET A 90 4.41 -14.08 10.08
CA MET A 90 5.38 -15.08 10.55
C MET A 90 6.38 -15.50 9.47
N ILE A 91 6.05 -15.32 8.19
CA ILE A 91 6.94 -15.74 7.07
C ILE A 91 8.19 -14.86 6.99
N VAL A 92 8.08 -13.61 7.43
CA VAL A 92 9.13 -12.59 7.33
C VAL A 92 9.52 -12.01 8.69
N ASP A 93 9.15 -12.65 9.80
CA ASP A 93 9.33 -12.11 11.16
C ASP A 93 10.79 -11.77 11.47
N ASP A 94 11.73 -12.66 11.14
CA ASP A 94 13.18 -12.44 11.32
C ASP A 94 13.63 -11.14 10.61
N GLU A 95 13.16 -10.91 9.38
CA GLU A 95 13.51 -9.70 8.61
C GLU A 95 12.86 -8.46 9.19
N LEU A 96 11.61 -8.56 9.65
CA LEU A 96 10.92 -7.44 10.28
C LEU A 96 11.59 -7.04 11.60
N ARG A 97 12.15 -8.01 12.35
CA ARG A 97 12.98 -7.72 13.53
C ARG A 97 14.25 -7.00 13.13
N ALA A 98 14.97 -7.48 12.11
CA ALA A 98 16.18 -6.85 11.59
C ALA A 98 15.93 -5.40 11.10
N ILE A 99 14.86 -5.18 10.35
CA ILE A 99 14.44 -3.85 9.88
C ILE A 99 14.08 -2.96 11.08
N GLY A 100 13.32 -3.47 12.05
CA GLY A 100 12.94 -2.75 13.26
C GLY A 100 14.15 -2.31 14.09
N GLU A 101 15.12 -3.19 14.29
CA GLU A 101 16.38 -2.88 14.96
C GLU A 101 17.19 -1.81 14.23
N ARG A 102 17.26 -1.90 12.90
CA ARG A 102 17.94 -0.88 12.11
C ARG A 102 17.25 0.46 12.18
N MET A 103 15.91 0.52 12.05
CA MET A 103 15.15 1.77 12.19
C MET A 103 15.43 2.44 13.54
N ARG A 104 15.37 1.67 14.64
CA ARG A 104 15.67 2.20 15.99
C ARG A 104 17.05 2.84 16.05
N ARG A 105 18.06 2.25 15.40
CA ARG A 105 19.40 2.85 15.30
C ARG A 105 19.43 4.07 14.38
N ALA A 106 18.76 4.02 13.23
CA ALA A 106 18.76 5.10 12.24
C ALA A 106 18.14 6.40 12.76
N VAL A 107 17.19 6.30 13.70
CA VAL A 107 16.54 7.46 14.31
C VAL A 107 17.27 8.01 15.53
N THR A 108 18.37 7.38 15.98
CA THR A 108 19.22 7.98 17.03
C THR A 108 19.97 9.21 16.52
N SER A 109 20.18 10.17 17.41
CA SER A 109 20.87 11.42 17.17
C SER A 109 21.69 11.84 18.40
N ASP A 110 22.81 12.52 18.16
CA ASP A 110 23.61 13.16 19.22
C ASP A 110 22.89 14.37 19.85
N ILE A 111 21.75 14.78 19.28
CA ILE A 111 20.87 15.82 19.81
C ILE A 111 19.74 15.15 20.61
N PRO A 112 19.77 15.18 21.96
CA PRO A 112 18.85 14.39 22.80
C PRO A 112 17.36 14.66 22.56
N ALA A 113 17.02 15.92 22.22
CA ALA A 113 15.66 16.31 21.91
C ALA A 113 15.12 15.60 20.66
N LEU A 114 15.96 15.41 19.62
CA LEU A 114 15.57 14.69 18.40
C LEU A 114 15.46 13.20 18.65
N SER A 115 16.36 12.60 19.44
CA SER A 115 16.27 11.17 19.80
C SER A 115 14.98 10.88 20.58
N THR A 116 14.67 11.69 21.59
CA THR A 116 13.45 11.52 22.39
C THR A 116 12.17 11.58 21.55
N ALA A 117 12.12 12.52 20.59
CA ALA A 117 10.95 12.73 19.75
C ALA A 117 10.83 11.68 18.63
N SER A 118 11.94 11.33 17.99
CA SER A 118 11.95 10.37 16.88
C SER A 118 11.78 8.93 17.35
N GLU A 119 12.33 8.54 18.51
CA GLU A 119 12.18 7.20 19.07
C GLU A 119 10.75 6.90 19.56
N TYR A 120 9.91 7.93 19.76
CA TYR A 120 8.60 7.80 20.40
C TYR A 120 7.74 6.67 19.82
N PHE A 121 7.69 6.55 18.49
CA PHE A 121 6.92 5.51 17.79
C PHE A 121 7.71 4.25 17.41
N PHE A 122 9.02 4.22 17.70
CA PHE A 122 9.89 3.06 17.49
C PHE A 122 10.26 2.35 18.80
N LYS A 123 9.70 2.78 19.94
CA LYS A 123 9.79 2.04 21.20
C LYS A 123 9.14 0.67 21.05
N LEU A 124 9.76 -0.33 21.67
CA LEU A 124 9.25 -1.71 21.68
C LEU A 124 7.79 -1.72 22.20
N GLY A 125 6.85 -2.18 21.39
CA GLY A 125 5.41 -2.19 21.71
C GLY A 125 4.59 -0.99 21.20
N ALA A 126 5.25 0.10 20.75
CA ALA A 126 4.59 1.23 20.07
C ALA A 126 4.61 1.11 18.54
N GLU A 127 5.38 0.16 18.02
CA GLU A 127 5.45 -0.19 16.62
C GLU A 127 4.11 -0.79 16.18
N GLY A 128 3.43 -0.16 15.22
CA GLY A 128 2.12 -0.59 14.75
C GLY A 128 2.15 -1.98 14.10
N LYS A 129 1.08 -2.37 13.38
CA LYS A 129 0.90 -3.70 12.77
C LYS A 129 1.99 -4.11 11.73
N ARG A 130 3.06 -3.33 11.52
CA ARG A 130 4.19 -3.51 10.58
C ARG A 130 3.77 -3.99 9.16
N MET A 131 2.59 -3.58 8.70
CA MET A 131 1.98 -4.10 7.48
C MET A 131 2.80 -3.76 6.24
N ARG A 132 3.26 -2.51 6.11
CA ARG A 132 4.05 -2.02 4.98
C ARG A 132 5.35 -2.84 4.78
N PRO A 133 6.25 -2.94 5.77
CA PRO A 133 7.42 -3.81 5.68
C PRO A 133 7.08 -5.26 5.35
N THR A 134 6.00 -5.81 5.93
CA THR A 134 5.54 -7.19 5.64
C THR A 134 5.21 -7.37 4.17
N VAL A 135 4.40 -6.46 3.60
CA VAL A 135 4.04 -6.47 2.17
C VAL A 135 5.28 -6.42 1.30
N LEU A 136 6.23 -5.53 1.61
CA LEU A 136 7.43 -5.34 0.80
C LEU A 136 8.36 -6.56 0.83
N MET A 137 8.57 -7.20 1.99
CA MET A 137 9.43 -8.39 2.09
C MET A 137 8.79 -9.63 1.49
N LEU A 138 7.46 -9.77 1.63
CA LEU A 138 6.72 -10.82 0.94
C LEU A 138 6.75 -10.61 -0.59
N MET A 139 6.58 -9.37 -1.07
CA MET A 139 6.66 -9.05 -2.50
C MET A 139 8.05 -9.37 -3.07
N ALA A 140 9.12 -8.92 -2.41
CA ALA A 140 10.50 -9.24 -2.81
C ALA A 140 10.72 -10.74 -3.00
N SER A 141 10.21 -11.55 -2.06
CA SER A 141 10.33 -13.01 -2.11
C SER A 141 9.41 -13.66 -3.15
N ALA A 142 8.19 -13.15 -3.30
CA ALA A 142 7.18 -13.66 -4.24
C ALA A 142 7.61 -13.54 -5.71
N MET A 143 8.45 -12.55 -6.03
CA MET A 143 8.91 -12.29 -7.39
C MET A 143 10.14 -13.10 -7.78
N THR A 144 10.77 -13.83 -6.86
CA THR A 144 11.93 -14.67 -7.16
C THR A 144 11.52 -15.82 -8.09
N THR A 145 12.07 -15.90 -9.30
CA THR A 145 11.69 -16.89 -10.34
C THR A 145 12.56 -18.14 -10.38
N GLY A 146 13.79 -18.10 -9.83
CA GLY A 146 14.71 -19.24 -9.78
C GLY A 146 14.85 -19.86 -8.39
N ILE A 147 15.49 -21.03 -8.34
CA ILE A 147 16.07 -21.57 -7.09
C ILE A 147 17.21 -20.62 -6.72
N SER A 148 16.93 -19.61 -5.90
CA SER A 148 17.97 -18.67 -5.46
C SER A 148 19.08 -19.44 -4.72
N THR A 149 20.19 -19.65 -5.39
CA THR A 149 21.44 -20.18 -4.82
C THR A 149 22.06 -19.21 -3.81
N ASN A 150 21.54 -17.98 -3.72
CA ASN A 150 21.94 -16.96 -2.74
C ASN A 150 21.15 -17.01 -1.43
N ALA A 151 20.37 -18.07 -1.20
CA ALA A 151 19.99 -18.49 0.16
C ALA A 151 21.22 -18.79 1.06
N ALA A 152 22.44 -18.78 0.51
CA ALA A 152 23.69 -19.15 1.16
C ALA A 152 24.38 -18.06 2.03
N ARG A 153 23.74 -16.92 2.35
CA ARG A 153 24.24 -16.02 3.42
C ARG A 153 23.09 -15.47 4.24
N GLY A 154 22.71 -16.19 5.30
CA GLY A 154 21.64 -15.81 6.25
C GLY A 154 21.83 -14.49 7.00
N GLY A 155 22.83 -13.67 6.66
CA GLY A 155 23.13 -12.41 7.32
C GLY A 155 22.07 -11.31 7.15
N TRP A 156 21.11 -11.45 6.22
CA TRP A 156 19.98 -10.51 6.11
C TRP A 156 18.90 -10.72 7.17
N ARG A 157 18.95 -11.82 7.94
CA ARG A 157 18.13 -12.01 9.14
C ARG A 157 18.66 -11.25 10.36
N GLU A 158 19.91 -10.82 10.28
CA GLU A 158 20.54 -9.96 11.28
C GLU A 158 20.43 -8.50 10.84
N ALA A 159 20.32 -7.61 11.82
CA ALA A 159 20.14 -6.20 11.56
C ALA A 159 21.37 -5.59 10.87
N ASP A 160 21.17 -4.91 9.74
CA ASP A 160 22.25 -4.19 9.05
C ASP A 160 22.78 -3.06 9.95
N HIS A 161 24.08 -3.05 10.19
CA HIS A 161 24.79 -2.05 11.00
C HIS A 161 25.55 -1.02 10.15
N ALA A 162 25.57 -1.16 8.82
CA ALA A 162 26.25 -0.23 7.95
C ALA A 162 25.60 1.17 7.99
N PRO A 163 26.39 2.25 7.87
CA PRO A 163 25.87 3.61 7.82
C PRO A 163 24.78 3.81 6.76
N ALA A 164 23.83 4.72 7.03
CA ALA A 164 22.70 5.00 6.15
C ALA A 164 23.10 5.44 4.73
N HIS A 165 24.24 6.11 4.58
CA HIS A 165 24.72 6.64 3.30
C HIS A 165 25.50 5.62 2.45
N GLU A 166 25.87 4.47 3.01
CA GLU A 166 26.64 3.43 2.34
C GLU A 166 25.73 2.46 1.61
N ALA A 167 25.95 2.20 0.32
CA ALA A 167 25.09 1.31 -0.46
C ALA A 167 25.32 -0.17 -0.08
N PRO A 168 24.29 -0.96 0.26
CA PRO A 168 24.47 -2.40 0.43
C PRO A 168 24.79 -3.08 -0.90
N ASP A 169 25.79 -3.97 -0.90
CA ASP A 169 26.11 -4.77 -2.08
C ASP A 169 24.99 -5.78 -2.40
N ASP A 170 24.36 -6.33 -1.37
CA ASP A 170 23.31 -7.34 -1.48
C ASP A 170 21.94 -6.73 -1.82
N VAL A 171 21.26 -7.33 -2.81
CA VAL A 171 19.94 -6.90 -3.28
C VAL A 171 18.89 -6.99 -2.18
N ARG A 172 18.91 -8.05 -1.37
CA ARG A 172 17.93 -8.23 -0.30
C ARG A 172 18.09 -7.16 0.78
N ARG A 173 19.34 -6.79 1.13
CA ARG A 173 19.60 -5.64 2.02
C ARG A 173 19.11 -4.31 1.45
N ARG A 174 19.26 -4.06 0.14
CA ARG A 174 18.68 -2.86 -0.50
C ARG A 174 17.16 -2.84 -0.40
N GLN A 175 16.51 -3.99 -0.60
CA GLN A 175 15.06 -4.14 -0.42
C GLN A 175 14.63 -3.91 1.04
N GLN A 176 15.37 -4.42 2.02
CA GLN A 176 15.12 -4.17 3.45
C GLN A 176 15.24 -2.68 3.80
N ARG A 177 16.25 -1.99 3.27
CA ARG A 177 16.38 -0.53 3.41
C ARG A 177 15.23 0.22 2.74
N LEU A 178 14.70 -0.26 1.63
CA LEU A 178 13.50 0.33 1.03
C LEU A 178 12.27 0.17 1.93
N ALA A 179 12.12 -0.97 2.62
CA ALA A 179 11.07 -1.15 3.62
C ALA A 179 11.25 -0.24 4.85
N GLU A 180 12.49 -0.03 5.30
CA GLU A 180 12.87 0.93 6.33
C GLU A 180 12.44 2.36 5.92
N ILE A 181 12.80 2.78 4.70
CA ILE A 181 12.44 4.09 4.12
C ILE A 181 10.93 4.28 4.10
N ALA A 182 10.18 3.28 3.60
CA ALA A 182 8.72 3.36 3.52
C ALA A 182 8.07 3.51 4.91
N GLU A 183 8.59 2.80 5.92
CA GLU A 183 8.08 2.93 7.29
C GLU A 183 8.45 4.28 7.92
N MET A 184 9.67 4.78 7.72
CA MET A 184 10.08 6.11 8.20
C MET A 184 9.23 7.22 7.59
N ILE A 185 8.96 7.16 6.28
CA ILE A 185 8.06 8.11 5.60
C ILE A 185 6.65 8.06 6.21
N HIS A 186 6.12 6.86 6.47
CA HIS A 186 4.82 6.72 7.11
C HIS A 186 4.80 7.27 8.54
N VAL A 187 5.82 6.99 9.35
CA VAL A 187 5.87 7.50 10.73
C VAL A 187 6.04 9.03 10.73
N ALA A 188 6.81 9.59 9.80
CA ALA A 188 6.90 11.02 9.62
C ALA A 188 5.54 11.65 9.28
N SER A 189 4.77 11.04 8.38
CA SER A 189 3.43 11.54 8.04
C SER A 189 2.50 11.51 9.26
N LEU A 190 2.55 10.46 10.08
CA LEU A 190 1.76 10.41 11.32
C LEU A 190 2.13 11.52 12.31
N LEU A 191 3.42 11.83 12.44
CA LEU A 191 3.90 12.90 13.32
C LEU A 191 3.40 14.28 12.88
N HIS A 192 3.38 14.50 11.57
CA HIS A 192 2.85 15.74 10.98
C HIS A 192 1.33 15.81 11.08
N ASP A 193 0.62 14.72 10.76
CA ASP A 193 -0.84 14.62 10.87
C ASP A 193 -1.31 14.86 12.32
N ASP A 194 -0.63 14.31 13.33
CA ASP A 194 -0.99 14.52 14.74
C ASP A 194 -0.99 16.01 15.14
N VAL A 195 -0.11 16.82 14.53
CA VAL A 195 -0.06 18.28 14.72
C VAL A 195 -1.16 18.99 13.93
N LEU A 196 -1.42 18.58 12.69
CA LEU A 196 -2.45 19.18 11.83
C LEU A 196 -3.87 18.92 12.36
N ASP A 197 -4.12 17.70 12.81
CA ASP A 197 -5.43 17.21 13.26
C ASP A 197 -5.70 17.49 14.75
N ASN A 198 -4.72 18.03 15.49
CA ASN A 198 -4.78 18.20 16.95
C ASN A 198 -5.13 16.88 17.69
N ALA A 199 -4.56 15.77 17.26
CA ALA A 199 -4.87 14.45 17.79
C ALA A 199 -4.56 14.37 19.30
N ALA A 200 -5.45 13.74 20.07
CA ALA A 200 -5.23 13.50 21.50
C ALA A 200 -4.36 12.25 21.76
N THR A 201 -4.52 11.22 20.94
CA THR A 201 -3.83 9.92 21.08
C THR A 201 -3.44 9.34 19.72
N ARG A 202 -2.36 8.54 19.70
CA ARG A 202 -1.88 7.78 18.54
C ARG A 202 -1.36 6.42 18.99
N ARG A 203 -1.85 5.34 18.35
CA ARG A 203 -1.52 3.93 18.71
C ARG A 203 -1.71 3.59 20.19
N GLY A 204 -2.72 4.18 20.83
CA GLY A 204 -3.01 4.00 22.27
C GLY A 204 -2.09 4.80 23.20
N LEU A 205 -1.13 5.54 22.67
CA LEU A 205 -0.29 6.48 23.41
C LEU A 205 -0.82 7.91 23.23
N ARG A 206 -0.37 8.86 24.06
CA ARG A 206 -0.65 10.29 23.83
C ARG A 206 0.01 10.73 22.53
N ALA A 207 -0.61 11.66 21.80
CA ALA A 207 0.00 12.19 20.58
C ALA A 207 1.30 12.95 20.95
N LEU A 208 2.36 12.79 20.14
CA LEU A 208 3.70 13.28 20.50
C LEU A 208 3.71 14.81 20.72
N ASN A 209 2.96 15.55 19.92
CA ASN A 209 2.86 17.01 20.02
C ASN A 209 2.34 17.49 21.38
N LEU A 210 1.58 16.67 22.12
CA LEU A 210 1.14 16.97 23.48
C LEU A 210 2.20 16.71 24.55
N GLU A 211 3.23 15.92 24.24
CA GLU A 211 4.35 15.62 25.14
C GLU A 211 5.51 16.60 24.95
N VAL A 212 5.83 16.94 23.69
CA VAL A 212 7.03 17.72 23.34
C VAL A 212 6.74 19.05 22.64
N GLY A 213 5.46 19.36 22.37
CA GLY A 213 5.03 20.53 21.64
C GLY A 213 5.09 20.37 20.12
N ASN A 214 4.24 21.14 19.41
CA ASN A 214 4.10 21.08 17.95
C ASN A 214 5.42 21.27 17.20
N LYS A 215 6.28 22.21 17.66
CA LYS A 215 7.57 22.50 16.98
C LYS A 215 8.48 21.28 16.93
N LEU A 216 8.64 20.58 18.05
CA LEU A 216 9.52 19.42 18.10
C LEU A 216 8.89 18.21 17.38
N ALA A 217 7.57 18.05 17.41
CA ALA A 217 6.88 17.02 16.64
C ALA A 217 7.08 17.20 15.12
N ILE A 218 6.96 18.43 14.61
CA ILE A 218 7.25 18.76 13.20
C ILE A 218 8.70 18.41 12.84
N LEU A 219 9.66 18.89 13.65
CA LEU A 219 11.09 18.64 13.43
C LEU A 219 11.46 17.15 13.53
N ALA A 220 10.76 16.37 14.35
CA ALA A 220 10.95 14.93 14.42
C ALA A 220 10.50 14.25 13.12
N GLY A 221 9.35 14.66 12.56
CA GLY A 221 8.92 14.21 11.23
C GLY A 221 9.92 14.58 10.14
N ASP A 222 10.41 15.83 10.14
CA ASP A 222 11.41 16.31 9.17
C ASP A 222 12.72 15.52 9.27
N PHE A 223 13.14 15.19 10.50
CA PHE A 223 14.33 14.38 10.75
C PHE A 223 14.17 12.96 10.20
N LEU A 224 13.01 12.32 10.36
CA LEU A 224 12.73 11.00 9.76
C LEU A 224 12.74 11.06 8.24
N LEU A 225 12.16 12.10 7.63
CA LEU A 225 12.21 12.31 6.18
C LEU A 225 13.64 12.53 5.68
N ALA A 226 14.47 13.25 6.43
CA ALA A 226 15.88 13.44 6.11
C ALA A 226 16.66 12.12 6.17
N ARG A 227 16.46 11.31 7.21
CA ARG A 227 17.07 9.97 7.33
C ARG A 227 16.62 9.06 6.19
N ALA A 228 15.32 9.02 5.89
CA ALA A 228 14.77 8.28 4.77
C ALA A 228 15.39 8.71 3.43
N SER A 229 15.58 10.02 3.22
CA SER A 229 16.18 10.57 2.00
C SER A 229 17.66 10.18 1.83
N VAL A 230 18.45 10.21 2.92
CA VAL A 230 19.84 9.76 2.91
C VAL A 230 19.93 8.27 2.57
N THR A 231 19.11 7.44 3.23
CA THR A 231 19.06 6.00 2.95
C THR A 231 18.59 5.72 1.52
N LEU A 232 17.60 6.46 1.03
CA LEU A 232 17.07 6.33 -0.34
C LEU A 232 18.13 6.65 -1.39
N ALA A 233 18.90 7.73 -1.21
CA ALA A 233 20.00 8.08 -2.09
C ALA A 233 21.12 7.01 -2.09
N SER A 234 21.34 6.33 -0.95
CA SER A 234 22.30 5.22 -0.85
C SER A 234 21.93 4.01 -1.70
N LEU A 235 20.67 3.85 -2.11
CA LEU A 235 20.24 2.72 -2.95
C LEU A 235 20.77 2.81 -4.39
N ARG A 236 21.28 3.99 -4.81
CA ARG A 236 21.90 4.24 -6.13
C ARG A 236 21.06 3.78 -7.32
N ASN A 237 19.73 3.87 -7.20
CA ASN A 237 18.80 3.56 -8.28
C ASN A 237 17.87 4.77 -8.49
N THR A 238 18.03 5.47 -9.61
CA THR A 238 17.32 6.74 -9.90
C THR A 238 15.82 6.54 -10.04
N GLU A 239 15.38 5.43 -10.66
CA GLU A 239 13.94 5.14 -10.82
C GLU A 239 13.28 4.89 -9.47
N VAL A 240 13.95 4.18 -8.56
CA VAL A 240 13.50 3.98 -7.17
C VAL A 240 13.44 5.32 -6.42
N ILE A 241 14.44 6.18 -6.56
CA ILE A 241 14.45 7.51 -5.95
C ILE A 241 13.25 8.32 -6.45
N GLU A 242 13.00 8.36 -7.76
CA GLU A 242 11.88 9.07 -8.37
C GLU A 242 10.51 8.57 -7.88
N LEU A 243 10.34 7.25 -7.76
CA LEU A 243 9.11 6.66 -7.24
C LEU A 243 8.82 7.12 -5.81
N LEU A 244 9.82 7.10 -4.93
CA LEU A 244 9.64 7.44 -3.52
C LEU A 244 9.56 8.96 -3.31
N SER A 245 10.26 9.77 -4.10
CA SER A 245 10.08 11.23 -4.10
C SER A 245 8.64 11.62 -4.50
N ARG A 246 8.05 10.93 -5.49
CA ARG A 246 6.65 11.13 -5.88
C ARG A 246 5.66 10.70 -4.81
N VAL A 247 6.00 9.71 -3.97
CA VAL A 247 5.19 9.41 -2.79
C VAL A 247 5.15 10.58 -1.81
N LEU A 248 6.29 11.24 -1.55
CA LEU A 248 6.32 12.43 -0.68
C LEU A 248 5.42 13.54 -1.23
N GLU A 249 5.46 13.78 -2.54
CA GLU A 249 4.56 14.72 -3.21
C GLU A 249 3.09 14.30 -3.04
N HIS A 250 2.76 13.03 -3.26
CA HIS A 250 1.40 12.53 -3.08
C HIS A 250 0.90 12.69 -1.64
N LEU A 251 1.70 12.38 -0.62
CA LEU A 251 1.28 12.51 0.78
C LEU A 251 0.90 13.97 1.10
N VAL A 252 1.75 14.92 0.72
CA VAL A 252 1.46 16.35 0.90
C VAL A 252 0.25 16.79 0.07
N ALA A 253 0.16 16.38 -1.20
CA ALA A 253 -0.96 16.72 -2.06
C ALA A 253 -2.29 16.15 -1.53
N GLY A 254 -2.29 14.93 -0.99
CA GLY A 254 -3.44 14.31 -0.37
C GLY A 254 -3.92 15.07 0.86
N GLU A 255 -3.00 15.56 1.68
CA GLU A 255 -3.31 16.39 2.84
C GLU A 255 -3.88 17.75 2.43
N VAL A 256 -3.23 18.43 1.49
CA VAL A 256 -3.72 19.72 0.97
C VAL A 256 -5.09 19.57 0.30
N MET A 257 -5.33 18.48 -0.43
CA MET A 257 -6.65 18.18 -1.01
C MET A 257 -7.73 18.10 0.08
N GLN A 258 -7.44 17.47 1.22
CA GLN A 258 -8.38 17.39 2.35
C GLN A 258 -8.69 18.78 2.94
N MET A 259 -7.65 19.56 3.21
CA MET A 259 -7.74 20.87 3.84
C MET A 259 -8.45 21.90 2.95
N THR A 260 -8.18 21.87 1.64
CA THR A 260 -8.61 22.92 0.69
C THR A 260 -9.78 22.53 -0.20
N ALA A 261 -10.37 21.35 0.01
CA ALA A 261 -11.51 20.89 -0.76
C ALA A 261 -12.67 21.91 -0.74
N LYS A 262 -13.10 22.32 -1.94
CA LYS A 262 -14.29 23.13 -2.15
C LYS A 262 -15.55 22.30 -1.85
N PRO A 263 -16.67 22.93 -1.44
CA PRO A 263 -17.90 22.22 -1.11
C PRO A 263 -18.33 21.19 -2.17
N GLU A 264 -18.25 21.54 -3.45
CA GLU A 264 -18.68 20.66 -4.55
C GLU A 264 -17.78 19.44 -4.72
N SER A 265 -16.52 19.53 -4.28
CA SER A 265 -15.56 18.42 -4.32
C SER A 265 -15.72 17.45 -3.14
N LEU A 266 -16.36 17.89 -2.05
CA LEU A 266 -16.54 17.08 -0.84
C LEU A 266 -17.50 15.90 -1.07
N SER A 267 -18.43 16.02 -2.01
CA SER A 267 -19.36 14.95 -2.39
C SER A 267 -18.88 14.12 -3.60
N SER A 268 -17.66 14.34 -4.11
CA SER A 268 -17.15 13.66 -5.30
C SER A 268 -16.42 12.36 -4.95
N MET A 269 -16.93 11.23 -5.44
CA MET A 269 -16.26 9.93 -5.32
C MET A 269 -14.88 9.93 -6.00
N GLU A 270 -14.72 10.60 -7.15
CA GLU A 270 -13.42 10.71 -7.85
C GLU A 270 -12.40 11.46 -6.99
N HIS A 271 -12.81 12.58 -6.39
CA HIS A 271 -11.94 13.35 -5.49
C HIS A 271 -11.53 12.53 -4.27
N TYR A 272 -12.49 11.85 -3.64
CA TYR A 272 -12.26 10.97 -2.50
C TYR A 272 -11.29 9.83 -2.84
N VAL A 273 -11.51 9.07 -3.92
CA VAL A 273 -10.62 7.96 -4.31
C VAL A 273 -9.21 8.47 -4.62
N LYS A 274 -9.08 9.64 -5.26
CA LYS A 274 -7.78 10.27 -5.53
C LYS A 274 -7.07 10.67 -4.23
N LYS A 275 -7.78 11.30 -3.29
CA LYS A 275 -7.25 11.65 -1.96
C LYS A 275 -6.79 10.39 -1.22
N THR A 276 -7.61 9.34 -1.19
CA THR A 276 -7.32 8.06 -0.54
C THR A 276 -6.13 7.36 -1.18
N TYR A 277 -6.00 7.42 -2.51
CA TYR A 277 -4.79 6.95 -3.19
C TYR A 277 -3.56 7.74 -2.72
N TYR A 278 -3.62 9.07 -2.69
CA TYR A 278 -2.51 9.92 -2.28
C TYR A 278 -2.08 9.72 -0.83
N LYS A 279 -3.00 9.80 0.15
CA LYS A 279 -2.69 9.66 1.58
C LYS A 279 -2.32 8.23 1.99
N THR A 280 -2.90 7.20 1.37
CA THR A 280 -2.79 5.82 1.87
C THR A 280 -2.12 4.87 0.87
N ALA A 281 -2.69 4.70 -0.33
CA ALA A 281 -2.27 3.62 -1.22
C ALA A 281 -0.96 3.91 -1.99
N SER A 282 -0.63 5.18 -2.22
CA SER A 282 0.50 5.61 -3.04
C SER A 282 1.84 5.10 -2.51
N LEU A 283 2.03 5.16 -1.19
CA LEU A 283 3.24 4.68 -0.52
C LEU A 283 3.43 3.18 -0.70
N ILE A 284 2.37 2.39 -0.54
CA ILE A 284 2.42 0.92 -0.68
C ILE A 284 2.65 0.55 -2.15
N ALA A 285 1.96 1.20 -3.08
CA ALA A 285 2.07 0.94 -4.52
C ALA A 285 3.47 1.22 -5.06
N ASN A 286 3.99 2.43 -4.83
CA ASN A 286 5.30 2.84 -5.33
C ASN A 286 6.43 2.09 -4.64
N SER A 287 6.31 1.79 -3.33
CA SER A 287 7.31 0.98 -2.63
C SER A 287 7.33 -0.46 -3.15
N SER A 288 6.16 -1.05 -3.45
CA SER A 288 6.09 -2.41 -4.03
C SER A 288 6.72 -2.46 -5.43
N LYS A 289 6.47 -1.43 -6.26
CA LYS A 289 7.15 -1.26 -7.55
C LYS A 289 8.66 -1.13 -7.39
N ALA A 290 9.10 -0.29 -6.46
CA ALA A 290 10.52 -0.07 -6.19
C ALA A 290 11.23 -1.34 -5.67
N ILE A 291 10.55 -2.18 -4.88
CA ILE A 291 11.08 -3.50 -4.47
C ILE A 291 11.36 -4.39 -5.67
N ALA A 292 10.44 -4.41 -6.65
CA ALA A 292 10.59 -5.19 -7.88
C ALA A 292 11.80 -4.69 -8.71
N LEU A 293 11.92 -3.37 -8.87
CA LEU A 293 13.01 -2.76 -9.63
C LEU A 293 14.38 -3.00 -8.98
N LEU A 294 14.48 -2.91 -7.64
CA LEU A 294 15.70 -3.27 -6.92
C LEU A 294 16.06 -4.75 -7.09
N GLY A 295 15.05 -5.62 -7.22
CA GLY A 295 15.22 -7.04 -7.52
C GLY A 295 15.66 -7.35 -8.96
N GLY A 296 15.77 -6.32 -9.82
CA GLY A 296 16.11 -6.50 -11.24
C GLY A 296 14.96 -7.03 -12.09
N HIS A 297 13.71 -6.96 -11.61
CA HIS A 297 12.55 -7.38 -12.38
C HIS A 297 12.19 -6.34 -13.44
N GLY A 298 11.74 -6.80 -14.62
CA GLY A 298 11.30 -5.94 -15.70
C GLY A 298 10.01 -5.19 -15.40
N GLU A 299 9.74 -4.14 -16.19
CA GLU A 299 8.63 -3.19 -16.02
C GLU A 299 7.27 -3.87 -15.81
N LYS A 300 6.94 -4.89 -16.61
CA LYS A 300 5.67 -5.63 -16.48
C LYS A 300 5.46 -6.21 -15.08
N SER A 301 6.50 -6.85 -14.52
CA SER A 301 6.42 -7.43 -13.18
C SER A 301 6.40 -6.34 -12.09
N ALA A 302 7.11 -5.24 -12.32
CA ALA A 302 7.11 -4.09 -11.42
C ALA A 302 5.74 -3.39 -11.38
N ASP A 303 5.03 -3.31 -12.51
CA ASP A 303 3.66 -2.79 -12.59
C ASP A 303 2.65 -3.69 -11.89
N LEU A 304 2.81 -5.03 -11.97
CA LEU A 304 1.99 -5.95 -11.17
C LEU A 304 2.21 -5.74 -9.66
N ALA A 305 3.45 -5.51 -9.22
CA ALA A 305 3.74 -5.18 -7.83
C ALA A 305 3.12 -3.83 -7.41
N TYR A 306 3.15 -2.83 -8.30
CA TYR A 306 2.46 -1.56 -8.11
C TYR A 306 0.95 -1.75 -7.94
N ASP A 307 0.33 -2.50 -8.85
CA ASP A 307 -1.11 -2.74 -8.85
C ASP A 307 -1.56 -3.50 -7.61
N TYR A 308 -0.78 -4.48 -7.16
CA TYR A 308 -1.02 -5.13 -5.87
C TYR A 308 -1.05 -4.09 -4.73
N GLY A 309 0.01 -3.28 -4.60
CA GLY A 309 0.13 -2.32 -3.51
C GLY A 309 -0.95 -1.24 -3.53
N LYS A 310 -1.30 -0.73 -4.73
CA LYS A 310 -2.37 0.24 -4.94
C LYS A 310 -3.70 -0.32 -4.48
N ASN A 311 -4.07 -1.50 -4.98
CA ASN A 311 -5.37 -2.07 -4.71
C ASN A 311 -5.50 -2.56 -3.26
N LEU A 312 -4.43 -3.09 -2.67
CA LEU A 312 -4.39 -3.42 -1.24
C LEU A 312 -4.62 -2.18 -0.38
N GLY A 313 -3.93 -1.06 -0.68
CA GLY A 313 -4.07 0.18 0.07
C GLY A 313 -5.48 0.78 0.00
N LEU A 314 -6.10 0.76 -1.19
CA LEU A 314 -7.47 1.22 -1.39
C LEU A 314 -8.48 0.32 -0.66
N ALA A 315 -8.38 -1.00 -0.83
CA ALA A 315 -9.25 -1.95 -0.14
C ALA A 315 -9.17 -1.81 1.38
N PHE A 316 -7.96 -1.62 1.91
CA PHE A 316 -7.73 -1.39 3.34
C PHE A 316 -8.46 -0.12 3.81
N GLN A 317 -8.28 1.02 3.14
CA GLN A 317 -8.93 2.27 3.54
C GLN A 317 -10.46 2.17 3.45
N PHE A 318 -11.01 1.59 2.38
CA PHE A 318 -12.46 1.45 2.24
C PHE A 318 -13.07 0.59 3.35
N GLN A 319 -12.33 -0.43 3.82
CA GLN A 319 -12.75 -1.20 4.99
C GLN A 319 -12.64 -0.40 6.30
N ASP A 320 -11.61 0.45 6.47
CA ASP A 320 -11.53 1.35 7.65
C ASP A 320 -12.73 2.30 7.70
N ASP A 321 -13.08 2.89 6.56
CA ASP A 321 -14.23 3.79 6.46
C ASP A 321 -15.54 3.05 6.79
N VAL A 322 -15.69 1.79 6.39
CA VAL A 322 -16.83 0.96 6.83
C VAL A 322 -16.82 0.78 8.36
N LEU A 323 -15.65 0.44 8.93
CA LEU A 323 -15.48 0.20 10.36
C LEU A 323 -15.77 1.45 11.22
N ASP A 324 -15.56 2.66 10.72
CA ASP A 324 -15.92 3.89 11.43
C ASP A 324 -17.43 4.03 11.68
N PHE A 325 -18.26 3.51 10.75
CA PHE A 325 -19.73 3.52 10.85
C PHE A 325 -20.29 2.33 11.62
N ILE A 326 -19.69 1.14 11.47
CA ILE A 326 -20.18 -0.10 12.12
C ILE A 326 -19.51 -0.38 13.46
N GLY A 327 -18.50 0.40 13.85
CA GLY A 327 -17.61 0.20 14.99
C GLY A 327 -18.30 -0.31 16.26
N SER A 328 -18.09 -1.60 16.53
CA SER A 328 -18.51 -2.41 17.68
C SER A 328 -19.81 -2.03 18.40
N GLU A 329 -20.96 -2.31 17.78
CA GLU A 329 -22.20 -2.53 18.55
C GLU A 329 -22.00 -3.63 19.64
N SER A 330 -20.98 -4.50 19.52
CA SER A 330 -20.69 -5.60 20.43
C SER A 330 -19.62 -5.38 21.52
N ILE A 331 -18.84 -4.28 21.52
CA ILE A 331 -17.72 -4.10 22.48
C ILE A 331 -17.74 -2.73 23.18
N LEU A 332 -18.14 -1.64 22.50
CA LEU A 332 -18.08 -0.26 23.03
C LEU A 332 -19.43 0.47 23.08
N GLY A 333 -20.50 -0.10 22.51
CA GLY A 333 -21.86 0.42 22.65
C GLY A 333 -22.18 1.70 21.86
N LYS A 334 -21.24 2.30 21.10
CA LYS A 334 -21.49 3.40 20.13
C LYS A 334 -20.47 3.38 18.98
N PRO A 335 -20.87 3.74 17.74
CA PRO A 335 -19.94 3.92 16.62
C PRO A 335 -18.98 5.10 16.88
N THR A 336 -17.76 5.02 16.34
CA THR A 336 -16.73 6.04 16.52
C THR A 336 -17.12 7.34 15.82
N LEU A 337 -17.62 7.24 14.58
CA LEU A 337 -18.01 8.36 13.71
C LEU A 337 -16.92 9.45 13.70
N GLY A 338 -15.65 9.03 13.70
CA GLY A 338 -14.50 9.91 13.79
C GLY A 338 -14.45 10.82 12.56
N ASP A 339 -14.59 10.23 11.38
CA ASP A 339 -14.51 10.95 10.11
C ASP A 339 -15.56 12.05 10.02
N LEU A 340 -16.81 11.75 10.40
CA LEU A 340 -17.89 12.73 10.40
C LEU A 340 -17.64 13.88 11.37
N LYS A 341 -17.11 13.61 12.56
CA LYS A 341 -16.77 14.64 13.56
C LYS A 341 -15.62 15.54 13.10
N GLU A 342 -14.71 15.00 12.30
CA GLU A 342 -13.61 15.73 11.67
C GLU A 342 -14.05 16.47 10.39
N GLY A 343 -15.33 16.34 10.00
CA GLY A 343 -15.87 17.02 8.83
C GLY A 343 -15.50 16.34 7.50
N ILE A 344 -15.22 15.04 7.53
CA ILE A 344 -14.76 14.24 6.40
C ILE A 344 -15.90 13.33 5.94
N ALA A 345 -16.29 13.46 4.67
CA ALA A 345 -17.20 12.53 4.01
C ALA A 345 -16.40 11.39 3.36
N THR A 346 -16.62 10.16 3.83
CA THR A 346 -15.99 8.94 3.30
C THR A 346 -16.93 8.16 2.38
N ALA A 347 -16.44 7.10 1.74
CA ALA A 347 -17.20 6.32 0.76
C ALA A 347 -18.63 5.92 1.19
N PRO A 348 -18.89 5.49 2.45
CA PRO A 348 -20.26 5.20 2.89
C PRO A 348 -21.21 6.39 2.77
N VAL A 349 -20.73 7.60 3.11
CA VAL A 349 -21.49 8.84 2.97
C VAL A 349 -21.70 9.19 1.51
N LEU A 350 -20.64 9.11 0.70
CA LEU A 350 -20.69 9.51 -0.71
C LEU A 350 -21.66 8.64 -1.51
N PHE A 351 -21.69 7.33 -1.25
CA PHE A 351 -22.71 6.46 -1.84
C PHE A 351 -24.12 6.75 -1.30
N ALA A 352 -24.25 7.12 -0.02
CA ALA A 352 -25.54 7.45 0.57
C ALA A 352 -26.13 8.75 0.01
N VAL A 353 -25.29 9.72 -0.39
CA VAL A 353 -25.73 10.97 -1.06
C VAL A 353 -26.51 10.67 -2.34
N GLU A 354 -26.17 9.61 -3.08
CA GLU A 354 -26.89 9.19 -4.29
C GLU A 354 -28.34 8.75 -4.01
N GLU A 355 -28.61 8.26 -2.79
CA GLU A 355 -29.95 7.80 -2.36
C GLU A 355 -30.70 8.87 -1.56
N PHE A 356 -29.97 9.70 -0.80
CA PHE A 356 -30.50 10.75 0.05
C PHE A 356 -29.82 12.09 -0.26
N PRO A 357 -30.30 12.85 -1.25
CA PRO A 357 -29.67 14.12 -1.67
C PRO A 357 -29.55 15.17 -0.54
N GLU A 358 -30.39 15.10 0.50
CA GLU A 358 -30.28 15.96 1.68
C GLU A 358 -28.94 15.80 2.44
N LEU A 359 -28.24 14.66 2.28
CA LEU A 359 -26.89 14.49 2.80
C LEU A 359 -25.89 15.46 2.19
N GLN A 360 -26.12 15.91 0.96
CA GLN A 360 -25.20 16.79 0.25
C GLN A 360 -25.00 18.10 1.02
N GLU A 361 -26.06 18.71 1.53
CA GLU A 361 -25.95 19.94 2.32
C GLU A 361 -25.16 19.72 3.63
N LEU A 362 -25.28 18.54 4.25
CA LEU A 362 -24.52 18.18 5.44
C LEU A 362 -23.02 18.03 5.13
N VAL A 363 -22.70 17.39 4.00
CA VAL A 363 -21.33 17.21 3.51
C VAL A 363 -20.69 18.54 3.16
N GLU A 364 -21.38 19.41 2.43
CA GLU A 364 -20.88 20.71 1.98
C GLU A 364 -20.53 21.64 3.15
N ARG A 365 -21.29 21.56 4.25
CA ARG A 365 -20.99 22.28 5.51
C ARG A 365 -20.10 21.50 6.48
N ARG A 366 -19.56 20.35 6.06
CA ARG A 366 -18.63 19.51 6.84
C ARG A 366 -19.19 19.10 8.21
N PHE A 367 -20.49 18.80 8.26
CA PHE A 367 -21.19 18.36 9.46
C PHE A 367 -21.03 19.28 10.69
N LYS A 368 -20.83 20.59 10.48
CA LYS A 368 -20.52 21.56 11.54
C LYS A 368 -21.72 21.94 12.41
N HIS A 369 -22.95 21.72 11.97
CA HIS A 369 -24.12 22.09 12.76
C HIS A 369 -24.49 21.00 13.77
N SER A 370 -25.11 21.42 14.87
CA SER A 370 -25.60 20.49 15.90
C SER A 370 -26.60 19.50 15.29
N GLY A 371 -26.36 18.20 15.49
CA GLY A 371 -27.19 17.12 14.95
C GLY A 371 -26.76 16.59 13.58
N ASP A 372 -25.84 17.26 12.87
CA ASP A 372 -25.43 16.84 11.51
C ASP A 372 -24.84 15.43 11.50
N VAL A 373 -23.93 15.14 12.44
CA VAL A 373 -23.29 13.82 12.54
C VAL A 373 -24.32 12.73 12.79
N GLN A 374 -25.29 12.98 13.69
CA GLN A 374 -26.36 12.02 13.98
C GLN A 374 -27.26 11.81 12.77
N ARG A 375 -27.66 12.89 12.10
CA ARG A 375 -28.49 12.80 10.91
C ARG A 375 -27.78 12.08 9.77
N ALA A 376 -26.51 12.39 9.52
CA ALA A 376 -25.71 11.72 8.50
C ALA A 376 -25.58 10.22 8.78
N HIS A 377 -25.30 9.85 10.03
CA HIS A 377 -25.24 8.45 10.45
C HIS A 377 -26.56 7.70 10.22
N GLU A 378 -27.70 8.30 10.58
CA GLU A 378 -29.03 7.71 10.35
C GLU A 378 -29.29 7.46 8.85
N LEU A 379 -28.95 8.42 8.00
CA LEU A 379 -29.17 8.32 6.55
C LEU A 379 -28.24 7.28 5.92
N VAL A 380 -26.96 7.25 6.33
CA VAL A 380 -26.03 6.21 5.90
C VAL A 380 -26.53 4.82 6.31
N LYS A 381 -27.03 4.65 7.54
CA LYS A 381 -27.63 3.38 8.01
C LYS A 381 -28.88 2.97 7.22
N LYS A 382 -29.68 3.92 6.75
CA LYS A 382 -30.88 3.66 5.92
C LYS A 382 -30.55 3.42 4.44
N SER A 383 -29.38 3.85 3.99
CA SER A 383 -28.89 3.70 2.61
C SER A 383 -28.19 2.37 2.37
N LYS A 384 -27.78 2.13 1.12
CA LYS A 384 -26.84 1.05 0.76
C LYS A 384 -25.39 1.50 0.78
N GLY A 385 -25.06 2.68 1.32
CA GLY A 385 -23.72 3.24 1.30
C GLY A 385 -22.65 2.36 1.95
N ILE A 386 -22.95 1.75 3.10
CA ILE A 386 -22.04 0.78 3.75
C ILE A 386 -21.84 -0.45 2.87
N ALA A 387 -22.93 -1.06 2.37
CA ALA A 387 -22.86 -2.27 1.56
C ALA A 387 -22.10 -2.05 0.24
N ARG A 388 -22.30 -0.90 -0.41
CA ARG A 388 -21.58 -0.51 -1.63
C ARG A 388 -20.10 -0.24 -1.36
N THR A 389 -19.77 0.34 -0.21
CA THR A 389 -18.35 0.53 0.20
C THR A 389 -17.66 -0.81 0.45
N GLN A 390 -18.34 -1.76 1.10
CA GLN A 390 -17.83 -3.12 1.28
C GLN A 390 -17.63 -3.84 -0.05
N GLU A 391 -18.53 -3.65 -1.03
CA GLU A 391 -18.37 -4.18 -2.38
C GLU A 391 -17.15 -3.58 -3.08
N LEU A 392 -17.00 -2.25 -3.04
CA LEU A 392 -15.83 -1.56 -3.58
C LEU A 392 -14.52 -2.07 -2.94
N ALA A 393 -14.51 -2.28 -1.63
CA ALA A 393 -13.35 -2.86 -0.93
C ALA A 393 -13.03 -4.28 -1.45
N ARG A 394 -14.05 -5.13 -1.65
CA ARG A 394 -13.89 -6.48 -2.22
C ARG A 394 -13.38 -6.46 -3.65
N GLU A 395 -13.87 -5.55 -4.49
CA GLU A 395 -13.37 -5.37 -5.87
C GLU A 395 -11.87 -5.07 -5.89
N HIS A 396 -11.41 -4.13 -5.04
CA HIS A 396 -9.99 -3.82 -4.93
C HIS A 396 -9.18 -4.97 -4.34
N ARG A 397 -9.69 -5.72 -3.36
CA ARG A 397 -9.05 -6.98 -2.92
C ARG A 397 -8.84 -7.93 -4.10
N ASP A 398 -9.87 -8.14 -4.91
CA ASP A 398 -9.82 -9.11 -6.02
C ASP A 398 -8.83 -8.66 -7.10
N LEU A 399 -8.75 -7.36 -7.37
CA LEU A 399 -7.71 -6.77 -8.24
C LEU A 399 -6.29 -6.96 -7.67
N ALA A 400 -6.10 -6.83 -6.36
CA ALA A 400 -4.80 -7.10 -5.73
C ALA A 400 -4.42 -8.58 -5.88
N ILE A 401 -5.35 -9.50 -5.64
CA ILE A 401 -5.12 -10.94 -5.80
C ILE A 401 -4.76 -11.27 -7.26
N ALA A 402 -5.50 -10.72 -8.22
CA ALA A 402 -5.26 -10.90 -9.65
C ALA A 402 -3.86 -10.42 -10.08
N ALA A 403 -3.35 -9.33 -9.49
CA ALA A 403 -1.99 -8.85 -9.76
C ALA A 403 -0.92 -9.86 -9.31
N ILE A 404 -1.14 -10.57 -8.20
CA ILE A 404 -0.23 -11.65 -7.74
C ILE A 404 -0.35 -12.89 -8.63
N ASP A 405 -1.56 -13.23 -9.07
CA ASP A 405 -1.79 -14.34 -10.00
C ASP A 405 -1.14 -14.15 -11.37
N ALA A 406 -1.01 -12.90 -11.80
CA ALA A 406 -0.37 -12.54 -13.07
C ALA A 406 1.17 -12.51 -13.02
N LEU A 407 1.79 -12.67 -11.84
CA LEU A 407 3.26 -12.75 -11.74
C LEU A 407 3.79 -13.99 -12.48
N PRO A 408 4.97 -13.90 -13.13
CA PRO A 408 5.58 -15.05 -13.83
C PRO A 408 5.67 -16.29 -12.92
N VAL A 409 5.45 -17.47 -13.48
CA VAL A 409 5.52 -18.74 -12.73
C VAL A 409 6.89 -18.86 -12.05
N SER A 410 6.91 -19.35 -10.81
CA SER A 410 8.12 -19.59 -10.02
C SER A 410 8.18 -21.05 -9.58
N GLU A 411 9.35 -21.66 -9.74
CA GLU A 411 9.66 -23.01 -9.23
C GLU A 411 10.01 -22.99 -7.73
N SER A 412 10.20 -21.80 -7.14
CA SER A 412 10.54 -21.65 -5.73
C SER A 412 9.30 -21.87 -4.84
N SER A 413 9.33 -22.93 -4.02
CA SER A 413 8.30 -23.18 -3.01
C SER A 413 8.13 -22.02 -2.03
N TYR A 414 9.24 -21.35 -1.66
CA TYR A 414 9.21 -20.17 -0.80
C TYR A 414 8.55 -18.98 -1.49
N ALA A 415 8.85 -18.72 -2.77
CA ALA A 415 8.18 -17.66 -3.53
C ALA A 415 6.67 -17.91 -3.62
N ASN A 416 6.25 -19.14 -3.89
CA ASN A 416 4.83 -19.52 -3.94
C ASN A 416 4.15 -19.39 -2.57
N LYS A 417 4.85 -19.71 -1.47
CA LYS A 417 4.37 -19.45 -0.10
C LYS A 417 4.16 -17.95 0.15
N CYS A 418 5.09 -17.09 -0.28
CA CYS A 418 4.95 -15.64 -0.17
C CYS A 418 3.80 -15.09 -1.04
N ARG A 419 3.57 -15.63 -2.25
CA ARG A 419 2.41 -15.28 -3.08
C ARG A 419 1.09 -15.61 -2.39
N ARG A 420 0.98 -16.80 -1.78
CA ARG A 420 -0.19 -17.18 -0.97
C ARG A 420 -0.39 -16.21 0.19
N ALA A 421 0.69 -15.79 0.86
CA ALA A 421 0.65 -14.84 1.97
C ALA A 421 0.19 -13.43 1.56
N LEU A 422 0.61 -12.93 0.38
CA LEU A 422 0.14 -11.65 -0.16
C LEU A 422 -1.37 -11.69 -0.46
N LYS A 423 -1.85 -12.78 -1.07
CA LYS A 423 -3.30 -12.97 -1.30
C LYS A 423 -4.07 -13.03 0.00
N GLU A 424 -3.50 -13.68 1.02
CA GLU A 424 -4.09 -13.73 2.36
C GLU A 424 -4.16 -12.35 3.03
N LEU A 425 -3.12 -11.51 2.89
CA LEU A 425 -3.17 -10.12 3.36
C LEU A 425 -4.29 -9.32 2.70
N ALA A 426 -4.49 -9.50 1.39
CA ALA A 426 -5.58 -8.85 0.67
C ALA A 426 -6.96 -9.32 1.17
N ARG A 427 -7.15 -10.62 1.47
CA ARG A 427 -8.41 -11.10 2.08
C ARG A 427 -8.64 -10.51 3.46
N ARG A 428 -7.62 -10.55 4.32
CA ARG A 428 -7.69 -9.99 5.67
C ARG A 428 -7.95 -8.49 5.71
N SER A 429 -7.54 -7.73 4.69
CA SER A 429 -7.76 -6.28 4.68
C SER A 429 -9.23 -5.88 4.64
N VAL A 430 -10.11 -6.75 4.11
CA VAL A 430 -11.56 -6.52 4.02
C VAL A 430 -12.40 -7.36 4.99
N GLU A 431 -11.84 -8.42 5.56
CA GLU A 431 -12.53 -9.30 6.54
C GLU A 431 -12.31 -8.85 8.00
N ARG A 432 -11.42 -7.88 8.21
CA ARG A 432 -11.10 -7.38 9.55
C ARG A 432 -12.28 -6.67 10.21
N SER A 433 -12.33 -6.82 11.54
CA SER A 433 -13.28 -6.16 12.43
C SER A 433 -12.63 -5.09 13.33
N LYS A 434 -11.29 -4.90 13.24
CA LYS A 434 -10.46 -3.94 14.02
C LYS A 434 -9.16 -3.55 13.30
#